data_AF-A0A432HBF5-F1
#
_entry.id   AF-A0A432HBF5-F1
#
_cell.length_a   1.000
_cell.length_b   1.000
_cell.length_c   1.000
_cell.angle_alpha   90.00
_cell.angle_beta   90.00
_cell.angle_gamma   90.00
#
_symmetry.space_group_name_H-M   'P 1'
#
loop_
_entity.id
_entity.type
_entity.pdbx_description
1 polymer ?
#
loop_
_entity_poly.entity_id
_entity_poly.type
_entity_poly.pdbx_seq_one_letter_code
_entity_poly.pdbx_strand_id
1 'polypeptide(L)'
;MTADHRDFLQRLSRQERTLLVLREELYEGSWKEMTVDLEARLKKKPHLFELSETIEADILRIKKLIEYENQHDIDLGEYLEDE
;
A
#
# COMPACT_ATOMS: atom_id res chain seq x y z
N MET A 1 21.89 -2.81 3.42
CA MET A 1 20.95 -1.74 3.02
C MET A 1 19.92 -2.28 2.05
N THR A 2 20.25 -2.60 0.79
CA THR A 2 19.24 -3.19 -0.14
C THR A 2 18.66 -4.53 0.32
N ALA A 3 19.46 -5.37 0.99
CA ALA A 3 18.99 -6.64 1.57
C ALA A 3 17.94 -6.44 2.68
N ASP A 4 18.05 -5.37 3.48
CA ASP A 4 17.18 -5.11 4.62
C ASP A 4 15.75 -4.73 4.17
N HIS A 5 15.63 -4.02 3.04
CA HIS A 5 14.35 -3.62 2.46
C HIS A 5 13.65 -4.78 1.75
N ARG A 6 14.41 -5.67 1.09
CA ARG A 6 13.86 -6.92 0.54
C ARG A 6 13.35 -7.86 1.63
N ASP A 7 14.08 -7.97 2.74
CA ASP A 7 13.64 -8.74 3.91
C ASP A 7 12.36 -8.15 4.52
N PHE A 8 12.23 -6.82 4.54
CA PHE A 8 10.99 -6.16 4.94
C PHE A 8 9.83 -6.50 4.00
N LEU A 9 10.03 -6.44 2.69
CA LEU A 9 9.03 -6.83 1.69
C LEU A 9 8.58 -8.30 1.84
N GLN A 10 9.49 -9.21 2.19
CA GLN A 10 9.14 -10.62 2.44
C GLN A 10 8.32 -10.82 3.71
N ARG A 11 8.42 -9.90 4.68
CA ARG A 11 7.63 -9.92 5.93
C ARG A 11 6.28 -9.23 5.79
N LEU A 12 6.03 -8.52 4.69
CA LEU A 12 4.73 -7.93 4.43
C LEU A 12 3.66 -9.02 4.30
N SER A 13 2.48 -8.74 4.84
CA SER A 13 1.31 -9.55 4.58
C SER A 13 0.97 -9.54 3.10
N ARG A 14 0.24 -10.56 2.65
CA ARG A 14 -0.23 -10.65 1.26
C ARG A 14 -1.01 -9.41 0.84
N GLN A 15 -1.81 -8.85 1.75
CA GLN A 15 -2.58 -7.62 1.53
C GLN A 15 -1.65 -6.42 1.33
N GLU A 16 -0.66 -6.22 2.22
CA GLU A 16 0.31 -5.12 2.08
C GLU A 16 1.10 -5.22 0.76
N ARG A 17 1.55 -6.42 0.37
CA ARG A 17 2.23 -6.64 -0.91
C ARG A 17 1.31 -6.38 -2.10
N THR A 18 0.04 -6.79 -2.01
CA THR A 18 -0.96 -6.51 -3.04
C THR A 18 -1.19 -5.01 -3.20
N LEU A 19 -1.25 -4.25 -2.10
CA LEU A 19 -1.40 -2.79 -2.15
C LEU A 19 -0.21 -2.13 -2.85
N LEU A 20 1.01 -2.60 -2.57
CA LEU A 20 2.22 -2.11 -3.23
C LEU A 20 2.21 -2.39 -4.73
N VAL A 21 1.84 -3.61 -5.15
CA VAL A 21 1.70 -3.95 -6.58
C VAL A 21 0.60 -3.11 -7.25
N LEU A 22 -0.54 -2.92 -6.60
CA LEU A 22 -1.62 -2.09 -7.12
C LEU A 22 -1.19 -0.62 -7.28
N ARG A 23 -0.36 -0.12 -6.35
CA ARG A 23 0.22 1.22 -6.45
C ARG A 23 1.06 1.38 -7.71
N GLU A 24 1.94 0.42 -7.99
CA GLU A 24 2.78 0.43 -9.20
C GLU A 24 1.94 0.37 -10.48
N GLU A 25 1.00 -0.57 -10.54
CA GLU A 25 0.25 -0.86 -11.76
C GLU A 25 -0.82 0.19 -12.09
N LEU A 26 -1.45 0.79 -11.07
CA LEU A 26 -2.66 1.63 -11.26
C LEU A 26 -2.47 3.10 -10.89
N TYR A 27 -1.44 3.41 -10.10
CA TYR A 27 -1.24 4.75 -9.53
C TYR A 27 0.16 5.30 -9.81
N GLU A 28 0.92 4.71 -10.74
CA GLU A 28 2.25 5.20 -11.15
C GLU A 28 3.20 5.42 -9.95
N GLY A 29 3.12 4.55 -8.93
CA GLY A 29 3.91 4.66 -7.68
C GLY A 29 3.35 5.65 -6.64
N SER A 30 2.24 6.32 -6.92
CA SER A 30 1.66 7.36 -6.05
C SER A 30 0.76 6.79 -4.96
N TRP A 31 1.30 6.65 -3.74
CA TRP A 31 0.49 6.35 -2.55
C TRP A 31 -0.62 7.37 -2.29
N LYS A 32 -0.36 8.63 -2.64
CA LYS A 32 -1.30 9.71 -2.43
C LYS A 32 -2.57 9.51 -3.25
N GLU A 33 -2.41 9.19 -4.53
CA GLU A 33 -3.56 8.95 -5.42
C GLU A 33 -4.34 7.72 -5.00
N MET A 34 -3.65 6.64 -4.66
CA MET A 34 -4.28 5.42 -4.14
C MET A 34 -5.10 5.69 -2.87
N THR A 35 -4.53 6.45 -1.91
CA THR A 35 -5.23 6.78 -0.66
C THR A 35 -6.46 7.65 -0.91
N VAL A 36 -6.35 8.65 -1.80
CA VAL A 36 -7.47 9.53 -2.16
C VAL A 36 -8.60 8.73 -2.81
N ASP A 37 -8.30 7.78 -3.70
CA ASP A 37 -9.31 6.92 -4.31
C ASP A 37 -10.01 6.03 -3.28
N LEU A 38 -9.25 5.38 -2.40
CA LEU A 38 -9.79 4.56 -1.31
C LEU A 38 -10.70 5.38 -0.37
N GLU A 39 -10.28 6.58 0.04
CA GLU A 39 -11.11 7.47 0.84
C GLU A 39 -12.38 7.92 0.10
N ALA A 40 -12.29 8.17 -1.21
CA ALA A 40 -13.45 8.52 -2.02
C ALA A 40 -14.44 7.34 -2.12
N ARG A 41 -13.95 6.11 -2.26
CA ARG A 41 -14.77 4.88 -2.24
C ARG A 41 -15.45 4.68 -0.89
N LEU A 42 -14.73 4.91 0.21
CA LEU A 42 -15.30 4.84 1.56
C LEU A 42 -16.41 5.89 1.75
N LYS A 43 -16.18 7.13 1.30
CA LYS A 43 -17.17 8.22 1.38
C LYS A 43 -18.43 7.97 0.55
N LYS A 44 -18.33 7.20 -0.53
CA LYS A 44 -19.51 6.76 -1.32
C LYS A 44 -20.40 5.77 -0.56
N LYS A 45 -20.07 5.43 0.70
CA LYS A 45 -20.80 4.52 1.58
C LYS A 45 -21.11 3.21 0.88
N PRO A 46 -20.10 2.33 0.69
CA PRO A 46 -20.35 1.03 0.11
C PRO A 46 -21.47 0.34 0.91
N HIS A 47 -22.46 -0.21 0.22
CA HIS A 47 -23.62 -0.85 0.85
C HIS A 47 -23.27 -2.10 1.69
N LEU A 48 -22.00 -2.50 1.68
CA LEU A 48 -21.44 -3.63 2.40
C LEU A 48 -20.54 -3.13 3.52
N PHE A 49 -20.87 -3.52 4.75
CA PHE A 49 -20.10 -3.19 5.95
C PHE A 49 -18.65 -3.71 5.87
N GLU A 50 -18.49 -4.98 5.47
CA GLU A 50 -17.18 -5.64 5.32
C GLU A 50 -16.26 -4.92 4.32
N LEU A 51 -16.84 -4.31 3.27
CA LEU A 51 -16.08 -3.54 2.30
C LEU A 51 -15.57 -2.23 2.88
N SER A 52 -16.36 -1.58 3.74
CA SER A 52 -15.92 -0.37 4.46
C SER A 52 -14.75 -0.70 5.39
N GLU A 53 -14.87 -1.76 6.20
CA GLU A 53 -13.81 -2.22 7.10
C GLU A 53 -12.54 -2.60 6.33
N THR A 54 -12.68 -3.24 5.17
CA THR A 54 -11.54 -3.61 4.33
C THR A 54 -10.81 -2.37 3.80
N ILE A 55 -11.53 -1.39 3.26
CA ILE A 55 -10.95 -0.14 2.75
C ILE A 55 -10.25 0.63 3.88
N GLU A 56 -10.87 0.71 5.06
CA GLU A 56 -10.25 1.35 6.23
C GLU A 56 -8.97 0.63 6.67
N ALA A 57 -8.97 -0.71 6.70
CA ALA A 57 -7.79 -1.50 7.00
C ALA A 57 -6.68 -1.32 5.96
N ASP A 58 -7.03 -1.23 4.67
CA ASP A 58 -6.08 -0.99 3.59
C ASP A 58 -5.44 0.41 3.69
N ILE A 59 -6.21 1.44 4.04
CA ILE A 59 -5.68 2.79 4.29
C ILE A 59 -4.66 2.75 5.46
N LEU A 60 -4.93 1.99 6.52
CA LEU A 60 -3.98 1.83 7.63
C LEU A 60 -2.69 1.10 7.21
N ARG A 61 -2.80 0.06 6.37
CA ARG A 61 -1.65 -0.64 5.81
C ARG A 61 -0.80 0.29 4.94
N ILE A 62 -1.43 1.07 4.07
CA ILE A 62 -0.74 2.06 3.22
C ILE A 62 0.02 3.07 4.09
N LYS A 63 -0.60 3.60 5.15
CA LYS A 63 0.08 4.53 6.07
C LYS A 63 1.35 3.95 6.68
N LYS A 64 1.33 2.67 7.09
CA LYS A 64 2.51 1.96 7.59
C LYS A 64 3.61 1.85 6.53
N LEU A 65 3.25 1.57 5.27
CA LEU A 65 4.21 1.49 4.16
C LEU A 65 4.83 2.85 3.85
N ILE A 66 4.02 3.91 3.78
CA ILE A 66 4.48 5.30 3.62
C ILE A 66 5.42 5.70 4.76
N GLU A 67 5.09 5.36 6.00
CA GLU A 67 5.95 5.67 7.15
C GLU A 67 7.31 4.99 7.02
N TYR A 68 7.34 3.72 6.60
CA TYR A 68 8.58 2.99 6.38
C TYR A 68 9.42 3.61 5.26
N GLU A 69 8.81 3.94 4.11
CA GLU A 69 9.49 4.63 3.00
C GLU A 69 10.10 5.95 3.44
N ASN A 70 9.34 6.78 4.17
CA ASN A 70 9.84 8.07 4.67
C ASN A 70 10.94 7.93 5.73
N GLN A 71 10.87 6.90 6.60
CA GLN A 71 11.89 6.66 7.62
C GLN A 71 13.23 6.24 7.01
N HIS A 72 13.18 5.54 5.89
CA HIS A 72 14.37 5.01 5.22
C HIS A 72 14.81 5.83 3.99
N ASP A 73 14.01 6.81 3.56
CA ASP A 73 14.20 7.63 2.36
C ASP A 73 14.34 6.75 1.10
N ILE A 74 13.41 5.80 0.94
CA ILE A 74 13.38 4.84 -0.17
C ILE A 74 12.00 4.76 -0.80
N ASP A 75 11.95 4.20 -2.01
CA ASP A 75 10.72 3.70 -2.62
C ASP A 75 10.69 2.16 -2.54
N LEU A 76 9.70 1.59 -1.85
CA LEU A 76 9.53 0.13 -1.74
C LEU A 76 9.24 -0.54 -3.08
N GLY A 77 8.67 0.19 -4.04
CA GLY A 77 8.36 -0.29 -5.39
C GLY A 77 9.61 -0.68 -6.17
N GLU A 78 10.72 0.04 -5.99
CA GLU A 78 12.01 -0.30 -6.61
C GLU A 78 12.58 -1.65 -6.14
N TYR A 79 12.05 -2.19 -5.04
CA TYR A 79 12.47 -3.48 -4.47
C TYR A 79 11.45 -4.60 -4.75
N LEU A 80 10.34 -4.32 -5.43
CA LEU A 80 9.49 -5.35 -6.04
C LEU A 80 10.28 -5.96 -7.20
N GLU A 81 10.99 -7.07 -6.94
CA GLU A 81 11.58 -7.84 -8.04
C GLU A 81 10.46 -8.38 -8.93
N ASP A 82 10.59 -8.19 -10.25
CA ASP A 82 9.81 -8.92 -11.26
C ASP A 82 9.98 -10.43 -10.99
N GLU A 83 8.94 -11.09 -10.48
CA GLU A 83 8.90 -12.57 -10.42
C GLU A 83 8.79 -13.18 -11.82
#